data_AF-A0A8K0E4G4-F1
#
_entry.id   AF-A0A8K0E4G4-F1
#
_cell.length_a   1.000
_cell.length_b   1.000
_cell.length_c   1.000
_cell.angle_alpha   90.00
_cell.angle_beta   90.00
_cell.angle_gamma   90.00
#
_symmetry.space_group_name_H-M   'P 1'
#
loop_
_entity.id
_entity.type
_entity.pdbx_description
1 polymer ?
#
loop_
_entity_poly.entity_id
_entity_poly.type
_entity_poly.pdbx_seq_one_letter_code
_entity_poly.pdbx_strand_id
1 'polypeptide(L)'
;MVTHNQLLPSPPSPSSLNMASIETVFLLLSLSFLCVSAHQKHPTIINPGSTISPSSDKYPRSWPSPSGPFEFGFYGQAAGNDEIGFAIGVWLVGVDQITVVWTANRDHPPIASTATTLT
;
A
#
# COMPACT_ATOMS: atom_id res chain seq x y z
N MET A 1 -27.43 38.09 56.04
CA MET A 1 -27.08 37.76 54.64
C MET A 1 -25.56 37.64 54.59
N VAL A 2 -25.02 36.42 54.61
CA VAL A 2 -23.57 36.19 54.50
C VAL A 2 -23.30 35.80 53.06
N THR A 3 -22.60 36.65 52.31
CA THR A 3 -22.13 36.34 50.95
C THR A 3 -20.90 35.46 51.05
N HIS A 4 -21.07 34.18 50.69
CA HIS A 4 -19.98 33.22 50.56
C HIS A 4 -19.22 33.52 49.26
N ASN A 5 -18.11 34.25 49.34
CA ASN A 5 -17.22 34.48 48.21
C ASN A 5 -16.58 33.13 47.81
N GLN A 6 -17.09 32.52 46.75
CA GLN A 6 -16.49 31.33 46.14
C GLN A 6 -15.19 31.74 45.44
N LEU A 7 -14.05 31.26 45.95
CA LEU A 7 -12.75 31.40 45.32
C LEU A 7 -12.79 30.71 43.95
N LEU A 8 -12.44 31.47 42.90
CA LEU A 8 -12.24 30.92 41.55
C LEU A 8 -11.16 29.83 41.62
N PRO A 9 -11.34 28.66 40.97
CA PRO A 9 -10.32 27.63 40.95
C PRO A 9 -9.00 28.18 40.39
N SER A 10 -7.88 27.82 41.03
CA SER A 10 -6.56 28.25 40.62
C SER A 10 -6.22 27.73 39.22
N PRO A 11 -5.55 28.53 38.38
CA PRO A 11 -5.12 28.07 37.07
C PRO A 11 -4.16 26.88 37.21
N PRO A 12 -4.21 25.91 36.28
CA PRO A 12 -3.33 24.75 36.31
C PRO A 12 -1.87 25.19 36.30
N SER A 13 -1.02 24.53 37.10
CA SER A 13 0.40 24.88 37.19
C SER A 13 1.11 24.61 35.86
N PRO A 14 2.14 25.38 35.49
CA PRO A 14 2.87 25.19 34.24
C PRO A 14 3.49 23.78 34.09
N SER A 15 3.77 23.09 35.20
CA SER A 15 4.24 21.70 35.19
C SER A 15 3.19 20.68 34.71
N SER A 16 1.91 20.93 35.01
CA SER A 16 0.80 20.05 34.60
C SER A 16 0.53 20.12 33.08
N LEU A 17 0.74 21.30 32.49
CA LEU A 17 0.61 21.52 31.04
C LEU A 17 1.73 20.78 30.27
N ASN A 18 2.95 20.78 30.79
CA ASN A 18 4.08 20.09 30.18
C ASN A 18 3.94 18.55 30.22
N MET A 19 3.36 18.01 31.30
CA MET A 19 3.12 16.58 31.47
C MET A 19 2.04 16.07 30.49
N ALA A 20 0.93 16.79 30.35
CA ALA A 20 -0.12 16.49 29.38
C ALA A 20 0.37 16.57 27.92
N SER A 21 1.28 17.52 27.62
CA SER A 21 1.89 17.65 26.29
C SER A 21 2.75 16.44 25.92
N ILE A 22 3.57 15.95 26.86
CA ILE A 22 4.42 14.77 26.65
C ILE A 22 3.57 13.51 26.38
N GLU A 23 2.53 13.28 27.18
CA GLU A 23 1.61 12.15 26.97
C GLU A 23 0.92 12.23 25.61
N THR A 24 0.53 13.43 25.18
CA THR A 24 -0.07 13.66 23.86
C THR A 24 0.92 13.34 22.74
N VAL A 25 2.19 13.71 22.87
CA VAL A 25 3.25 13.37 21.90
C VAL A 25 3.47 11.86 21.85
N PHE A 26 3.53 11.18 22.99
CA PHE A 26 3.66 9.73 23.05
C PHE A 26 2.44 9.02 22.44
N LEU A 27 1.23 9.53 22.65
CA LEU A 27 0.00 9.03 22.02
C LEU A 27 -0.01 9.25 20.51
N LEU A 28 0.42 10.41 20.03
CA LEU A 28 0.53 10.69 18.59
C LEU A 28 1.60 9.82 17.93
N LEU A 29 2.73 9.62 18.61
CA LEU A 29 3.81 8.77 18.14
C LEU A 29 3.37 7.30 18.12
N SER A 30 2.69 6.80 19.16
CA SER A 30 2.15 5.44 19.16
C SER A 30 1.10 5.24 18.07
N LEU A 31 0.20 6.20 17.86
CA LEU A 31 -0.82 6.18 16.82
C LEU A 31 -0.22 6.21 15.40
N SER A 32 0.94 6.85 15.21
CA SER A 32 1.66 6.82 13.93
C SER A 32 2.18 5.42 13.58
N PHE A 33 2.53 4.60 14.58
CA PHE A 33 2.92 3.20 14.38
C PHE A 33 1.71 2.27 14.16
N LEU A 34 0.48 2.72 14.43
CA LEU A 34 -0.75 1.99 14.10
C LEU A 34 -1.10 2.06 12.60
N CYS A 35 -0.33 2.77 11.78
CA CYS A 35 -0.37 2.65 10.31
C CYS A 35 0.23 1.30 9.86
N VAL A 36 -0.41 0.21 10.27
CA VAL A 36 -0.24 -1.09 9.62
C VAL A 36 -1.01 -1.00 8.32
N SER A 37 -0.29 -0.91 7.20
CA SER A 37 -0.89 -1.21 5.90
C SER A 37 -1.55 -2.57 6.01
N ALA A 38 -2.86 -2.65 5.80
CA ALA A 38 -3.57 -3.92 5.76
C ALA A 38 -2.94 -4.76 4.64
N HIS A 39 -2.04 -5.67 5.00
CA HIS A 39 -1.49 -6.62 4.04
C HIS A 39 -2.67 -7.49 3.61
N GLN A 40 -3.15 -7.31 2.38
CA GLN A 40 -4.14 -8.20 1.81
C GLN A 40 -3.56 -9.61 1.92
N LYS A 41 -4.25 -10.46 2.68
CA LYS A 41 -3.85 -11.86 2.94
C LYS A 41 -4.02 -12.66 1.64
N HIS A 42 -3.20 -12.34 0.65
CA HIS A 42 -3.16 -13.02 -0.62
C HIS A 42 -2.51 -14.39 -0.42
N PRO A 43 -2.88 -15.39 -1.22
CA PRO A 43 -2.28 -16.71 -1.13
C PRO A 43 -0.77 -16.60 -1.32
N THR A 44 -0.03 -17.00 -0.28
CA THR A 44 1.43 -17.05 -0.21
C THR A 44 2.03 -18.06 -1.21
N ILE A 45 1.18 -18.99 -1.68
CA ILE A 45 1.56 -20.10 -2.56
C ILE A 45 0.74 -20.01 -3.83
N ILE A 46 1.42 -19.95 -4.97
CA ILE A 46 0.83 -20.08 -6.30
C ILE A 46 0.72 -21.58 -6.59
N ASN A 47 -0.49 -22.11 -6.58
CA ASN A 47 -0.71 -23.52 -6.87
C ASN A 47 -0.63 -23.78 -8.39
N PRO A 48 -0.19 -24.98 -8.83
CA PRO A 48 -0.28 -25.37 -10.23
C PRO A 48 -1.71 -25.19 -10.77
N GLY A 49 -1.83 -24.65 -11.98
CA GLY A 49 -3.13 -24.33 -12.60
C GLY A 49 -3.76 -23.02 -12.14
N SER A 50 -3.08 -22.23 -11.30
CA SER A 50 -3.49 -20.85 -11.02
C SER A 50 -3.31 -19.98 -12.27
N THR A 51 -4.18 -18.98 -12.43
CA THR A 51 -4.18 -18.11 -13.61
C THR A 51 -4.17 -16.64 -13.20
N ILE A 52 -3.37 -15.85 -13.90
CA ILE A 52 -3.44 -14.38 -13.93
C ILE A 52 -3.77 -13.92 -15.35
N SER A 53 -4.49 -12.80 -15.46
CA SER A 53 -4.88 -12.21 -16.75
C SER A 53 -4.85 -10.69 -16.67
N PRO A 54 -4.31 -9.96 -17.67
CA PRO A 54 -4.25 -8.49 -17.62
C PRO A 54 -5.63 -7.83 -17.82
N SER A 55 -6.52 -8.48 -18.57
CA SER A 55 -7.77 -7.90 -19.09
C SER A 55 -9.04 -8.64 -18.66
N SER A 56 -8.94 -9.69 -17.84
CA SER A 56 -10.10 -10.47 -17.39
C SER A 56 -10.53 -10.09 -15.98
N ASP A 57 -11.84 -9.87 -15.77
CA ASP A 57 -12.41 -9.67 -14.44
C ASP A 57 -12.53 -10.99 -13.63
N LYS A 58 -12.37 -12.13 -14.31
CA LYS A 58 -12.45 -13.46 -13.69
C LYS A 58 -11.18 -13.84 -12.93
N TYR A 59 -10.03 -13.29 -13.33
CA TYR A 59 -8.72 -13.68 -12.83
C TYR A 59 -7.96 -12.47 -12.27
N PRO A 60 -7.10 -12.65 -11.26
CA PRO A 60 -6.23 -11.57 -10.79
C PRO A 60 -5.23 -11.14 -11.88
N ARG A 61 -4.74 -9.89 -11.81
CA ARG A 61 -3.67 -9.41 -12.71
C ARG A 61 -2.27 -9.73 -12.20
N SER A 62 -2.13 -9.87 -10.88
CA SER A 62 -0.87 -10.03 -10.17
C SER A 62 -1.00 -10.91 -8.93
N TRP A 63 0.15 -11.38 -8.44
CA TRP A 63 0.34 -12.05 -7.17
C TRP A 63 1.28 -11.21 -6.31
N PRO A 64 0.82 -10.72 -5.14
CA PRO A 64 1.69 -10.02 -4.20
C PRO A 64 2.60 -10.99 -3.47
N SER A 65 3.82 -10.53 -3.20
CA SER A 65 4.78 -11.23 -2.37
C SER A 65 4.31 -11.27 -0.91
N PRO A 66 4.61 -12.35 -0.16
CA PRO A 66 4.23 -12.46 1.24
C PRO A 66 4.79 -11.35 2.14
N SER A 67 5.93 -10.76 1.77
CA SER A 67 6.55 -9.65 2.50
C SER A 67 5.86 -8.31 2.22
N GLY A 68 5.15 -8.18 1.09
CA GLY A 68 4.39 -6.99 0.72
C GLY A 68 5.05 -5.98 -0.22
N PRO A 69 6.40 -5.80 -0.29
CA PRO A 69 6.96 -4.76 -1.13
C PRO A 69 6.96 -5.11 -2.62
N PHE A 70 6.76 -6.38 -2.99
CA PHE A 70 6.79 -6.81 -4.39
C PHE A 70 5.47 -7.40 -4.87
N GLU A 71 5.18 -7.23 -6.15
CA GLU A 71 4.14 -7.94 -6.90
C GLU A 71 4.73 -8.56 -8.17
N PHE A 72 4.22 -9.74 -8.54
CA PHE A 72 4.53 -10.41 -9.81
C PHE A 72 3.28 -10.50 -10.67
N GLY A 73 3.38 -10.21 -11.96
CA GLY A 73 2.26 -10.37 -12.89
C GLY A 73 2.34 -9.47 -14.11
N PHE A 74 1.18 -9.09 -14.63
CA PHE A 74 1.10 -8.19 -15.78
C PHE A 74 1.15 -6.74 -15.37
N TYR A 75 2.02 -5.97 -16.03
CA TYR A 75 2.04 -4.52 -15.92
C TYR A 75 1.92 -3.87 -17.31
N GLY A 76 1.29 -2.69 -17.35
CA GLY A 76 1.13 -1.94 -18.59
C GLY A 76 2.45 -1.34 -19.06
N GLN A 77 2.74 -1.49 -20.35
CA GLN A 77 3.92 -0.93 -20.99
C GLN A 77 3.53 -0.33 -22.33
N ALA A 78 4.09 0.83 -22.67
CA ALA A 78 3.85 1.47 -23.96
C ALA A 78 4.28 0.54 -25.10
N ALA A 79 3.35 0.25 -26.02
CA ALA A 79 3.56 -0.60 -27.18
C ALA A 79 3.85 0.19 -28.47
N GLY A 80 3.90 1.53 -28.38
CA GLY A 80 3.98 2.45 -29.51
C GLY A 80 2.59 2.95 -29.93
N ASN A 81 2.54 4.02 -30.74
CA ASN A 81 1.29 4.54 -31.34
C ASN A 81 0.19 4.90 -30.32
N ASP A 82 0.57 5.32 -29.12
CA ASP A 82 -0.32 5.55 -27.96
C ASP A 82 -1.07 4.31 -27.45
N GLU A 83 -0.68 3.10 -27.88
CA GLU A 83 -1.21 1.84 -27.38
C GLU A 83 -0.48 1.36 -26.12
N ILE A 84 -1.23 0.73 -25.22
CA ILE A 84 -0.71 0.08 -24.02
C ILE A 84 -0.77 -1.43 -24.25
N GLY A 85 0.40 -2.08 -24.24
CA GLY A 85 0.54 -3.52 -24.15
C GLY A 85 0.84 -3.96 -22.72
N PHE A 86 0.97 -5.26 -22.51
CA PHE A 86 1.31 -5.84 -21.23
C PHE A 86 2.63 -6.59 -21.29
N ALA A 87 3.45 -6.39 -20.27
CA ALA A 87 4.64 -7.19 -20.02
C ALA A 87 4.46 -7.94 -18.69
N ILE A 88 5.26 -8.99 -18.50
CA ILE A 88 5.27 -9.77 -17.26
C ILE A 88 6.50 -9.36 -16.47
N GLY A 89 6.33 -9.05 -15.19
CA GLY A 89 7.45 -8.62 -14.37
C GLY A 89 7.21 -8.72 -12.88
N VAL A 90 8.22 -8.27 -12.15
CA VAL A 90 8.18 -8.04 -10.70
C VAL A 90 8.41 -6.55 -10.45
N TRP A 91 7.58 -5.92 -9.63
CA TRP A 91 7.69 -4.48 -9.31
C TRP A 91 7.50 -4.18 -7.84
N LEU A 92 7.95 -2.99 -7.43
CA LEU A 92 7.72 -2.45 -6.09
C LEU A 92 6.31 -1.85 -5.95
N VAL A 93 5.63 -2.18 -4.85
CA VAL A 93 4.30 -1.68 -4.49
C VAL A 93 4.42 -0.43 -3.59
N GLY A 94 3.52 0.54 -3.75
CA GLY A 94 3.44 1.72 -2.87
C GLY A 94 4.35 2.89 -3.26
N VAL A 95 4.88 2.87 -4.49
CA VAL A 95 5.59 3.98 -5.12
C VAL A 95 4.72 4.57 -6.24
N ASP A 96 4.70 5.89 -6.38
CA ASP A 96 3.83 6.61 -7.34
C ASP A 96 4.07 6.21 -8.80
N GLN A 97 5.25 5.64 -9.10
CA GLN A 97 5.61 5.10 -10.39
C GLN A 97 6.04 3.64 -10.26
N ILE A 98 5.49 2.78 -11.12
CA ILE A 98 5.84 1.35 -11.13
C ILE A 98 7.35 1.20 -11.33
N THR A 99 8.02 0.70 -10.29
CA THR A 99 9.46 0.43 -10.34
C THR A 99 9.64 -1.06 -10.58
N VAL A 100 9.82 -1.42 -11.86
CA VAL A 100 10.01 -2.80 -12.29
C VAL A 100 11.44 -3.23 -11.98
N VAL A 101 11.60 -4.27 -11.16
CA VAL A 101 12.91 -4.81 -10.77
C VAL A 101 13.33 -5.98 -11.68
N TRP A 102 12.37 -6.59 -12.38
CA TRP A 102 12.60 -7.66 -13.34
C TRP A 102 11.47 -7.74 -14.36
N THR A 103 11.81 -8.01 -15.63
CA THR A 103 10.86 -8.21 -16.73
C THR A 103 11.19 -9.50 -17.46
N ALA A 104 10.19 -10.36 -17.67
CA ALA A 104 10.31 -11.53 -18.51
C ALA A 104 10.42 -11.11 -19.98
N ASN A 105 11.24 -11.82 -20.77
CA ASN A 105 11.30 -11.62 -22.23
C ASN A 105 11.53 -10.16 -22.65
N ARG A 106 12.42 -9.43 -21.95
CA ARG A 106 12.66 -7.99 -22.11
C ARG A 106 12.94 -7.51 -23.55
N ASP A 107 13.43 -8.39 -24.41
CA ASP A 107 13.78 -8.07 -25.79
C ASP A 107 12.59 -8.26 -26.76
N HIS A 108 11.47 -8.77 -26.27
CA HIS A 108 10.23 -8.92 -27.03
C HIS A 108 9.30 -7.72 -26.83
N PRO A 109 8.51 -7.36 -27.85
CA PRO A 109 7.53 -6.29 -27.71
C PRO A 109 6.46 -6.66 -26.66
N PRO A 110 5.85 -5.64 -26.01
CA PRO A 110 4.72 -5.85 -25.10
C PRO A 110 3.60 -6.65 -25.79
N ILE A 111 2.96 -7.55 -25.04
CA ILE A 111 1.88 -8.36 -25.54
C ILE A 111 0.67 -7.45 -25.75
N ALA A 112 0.00 -7.55 -26.91
CA ALA A 112 -1.18 -6.75 -27.21
C ALA A 112 -2.28 -6.94 -26.13
N SER A 113 -3.17 -5.95 -26.00
CA SER A 113 -4.25 -5.91 -25.00
C SER A 113 -5.23 -7.10 -25.02
N THR A 114 -5.17 -7.93 -26.07
CA THR A 114 -5.88 -9.19 -26.26
C THR A 114 -5.19 -10.43 -25.66
N ALA A 115 -4.07 -10.26 -24.94
CA ALA A 115 -3.37 -11.33 -24.24
C ALA A 115 -4.32 -12.09 -23.29
N THR A 116 -4.65 -13.34 -23.61
CA THR A 116 -5.75 -14.05 -22.96
C THR A 116 -5.33 -14.74 -21.66
N THR A 117 -4.14 -15.39 -21.58
CA THR A 117 -3.77 -16.19 -20.40
C THR A 117 -2.26 -16.54 -20.33
N LEU A 118 -1.71 -16.67 -19.12
CA LEU A 118 -0.53 -17.51 -18.82
C LEU A 118 -0.99 -18.72 -18.02
N THR A 119 -0.63 -19.92 -18.48
CA THR A 119 -0.94 -21.22 -17.84
C THR A 119 0.29 -21.82 -17.20
#